data_AF-A0A2G6LV00-F1
#
_entry.id   AF-A0A2G6LV00-F1
#
_cell.length_a   1.000
_cell.length_b   1.000
_cell.length_c   1.000
_cell.angle_alpha   90.00
_cell.angle_beta   90.00
_cell.angle_gamma   90.00
#
_symmetry.space_group_name_H-M   'P 1'
#
loop_
_entity.id
_entity.type
_entity.pdbx_description
1 polymer ?
#
loop_
_entity_poly.entity_id
_entity_poly.type
_entity_poly.pdbx_seq_one_letter_code
_entity_poly.pdbx_strand_id
1 'polypeptide(L)'
;MKKLAIIFMAVMVAAIAGCAGDDDPSGAGSLAVVTDLQLDASSAGTSIVLVWSEVDGVDGYKVYFQEDATGNWEEVGTSSTTGFTHDATSAGHYSVKAYKGDDMSSDFATPVSTMPNIITQTFTIYDNNSALDSGFFFGKSAAQSSTGQAQSTDFKQDIYAYDDTKGDMQVSLYSGAFGEFGNGYVSYFQEPDPSVSYCDLTPSQWSPNSYPLYSGDSVVFVALTGSPQAGPVQYIAKMRGITIAEDGNTENGTMVTFSFEIQGPELHNTGLLSVFTTAHN
;
A
#
# COMPACT_ATOMS: atom_id res chain seq x y z
N MET A 1 -34.70 -55.27 38.15
CA MET A 1 -34.54 -53.86 37.76
C MET A 1 -35.38 -53.63 36.51
N LYS A 2 -36.40 -52.74 36.61
CA LYS A 2 -37.27 -52.10 35.59
C LYS A 2 -37.57 -52.91 34.30
N LYS A 3 -38.65 -53.68 34.14
CA LYS A 3 -40.10 -53.35 33.97
C LYS A 3 -40.45 -52.28 32.92
N LEU A 4 -40.94 -52.77 31.77
CA LEU A 4 -42.13 -52.39 30.96
C LEU A 4 -42.39 -50.92 30.58
N ALA A 5 -42.55 -50.68 29.26
CA ALA A 5 -43.77 -50.10 28.67
C ALA A 5 -43.84 -50.37 27.14
N ILE A 6 -44.98 -50.90 26.72
CA ILE A 6 -45.51 -51.12 25.35
C ILE A 6 -46.47 -49.95 25.05
N ILE A 7 -46.76 -49.58 23.77
CA ILE A 7 -48.13 -49.31 23.21
C ILE A 7 -48.14 -48.65 21.80
N PHE A 8 -48.86 -49.34 20.87
CA PHE A 8 -49.72 -48.93 19.71
C PHE A 8 -49.12 -48.19 18.47
N MET A 9 -49.21 -48.69 17.22
CA MET A 9 -50.37 -48.90 16.29
C MET A 9 -50.98 -47.56 15.82
N ALA A 10 -51.06 -47.16 14.53
CA ALA A 10 -51.91 -47.75 13.48
C ALA A 10 -51.74 -47.05 12.08
N VAL A 11 -51.83 -47.87 11.02
CA VAL A 11 -52.58 -47.74 9.74
C VAL A 11 -52.28 -46.65 8.67
N MET A 12 -52.17 -47.17 7.43
CA MET A 12 -52.10 -46.54 6.10
C MET A 12 -53.17 -45.49 5.75
N VAL A 13 -52.82 -44.56 4.84
CA VAL A 13 -53.66 -44.19 3.67
C VAL A 13 -52.76 -44.05 2.43
N ALA A 14 -53.27 -44.55 1.29
CA ALA A 14 -52.62 -44.64 -0.01
C ALA A 14 -52.97 -43.46 -0.94
N ALA A 15 -52.04 -43.17 -1.87
CA ALA A 15 -52.20 -42.56 -3.22
C ALA A 15 -52.84 -41.14 -3.25
N ILE A 16 -52.63 -40.25 -4.23
CA ILE A 16 -52.44 -40.36 -5.69
C ILE A 16 -51.70 -39.08 -6.15
N ALA A 17 -50.96 -39.20 -7.26
CA ALA A 17 -50.36 -38.13 -8.04
C ALA A 17 -51.26 -36.91 -8.29
N GLY A 18 -50.63 -35.73 -8.35
CA GLY A 18 -51.17 -34.49 -8.89
C GLY A 18 -50.02 -33.53 -9.23
N CYS A 19 -49.67 -33.51 -10.52
CA CYS A 19 -48.59 -32.73 -11.14
C CYS A 19 -48.68 -31.22 -10.90
N ALA A 20 -47.53 -30.53 -10.87
CA ALA A 20 -47.07 -29.65 -11.96
C ALA A 20 -45.84 -28.83 -11.53
N GLY A 21 -44.79 -28.89 -12.35
CA GLY A 21 -43.75 -27.86 -12.50
C GLY A 21 -42.84 -27.58 -11.32
N ASP A 22 -41.59 -28.03 -11.38
CA ASP A 22 -40.52 -27.04 -11.28
C ASP A 22 -39.29 -27.53 -12.03
N ASP A 23 -38.66 -26.59 -12.68
CA ASP A 23 -37.65 -26.74 -13.70
C ASP A 23 -36.38 -27.43 -13.16
N ASP A 24 -35.74 -28.22 -14.02
CA ASP A 24 -34.37 -28.69 -13.75
C ASP A 24 -33.44 -27.48 -13.64
N PRO A 25 -32.47 -27.50 -12.72
CA PRO A 25 -31.15 -27.17 -13.22
C PRO A 25 -30.11 -28.18 -12.73
N SER A 26 -29.71 -29.05 -13.65
CA SER A 26 -28.31 -29.41 -13.81
C SER A 26 -27.45 -28.14 -13.74
N GLY A 27 -26.73 -27.96 -12.63
CA GLY A 27 -25.87 -26.78 -12.47
C GLY A 27 -25.01 -26.73 -11.22
N ALA A 28 -24.91 -27.77 -10.39
CA ALA A 28 -23.90 -27.82 -9.32
C ALA A 28 -22.50 -28.11 -9.92
N GLY A 29 -22.02 -27.20 -10.76
CA GLY A 29 -20.64 -27.11 -11.20
C GLY A 29 -20.07 -25.84 -10.60
N SER A 30 -19.23 -26.00 -9.58
CA SER A 30 -18.52 -24.93 -8.85
C SER A 30 -18.22 -23.75 -9.78
N LEU A 31 -18.82 -22.59 -9.50
CA LEU A 31 -18.56 -21.36 -10.25
C LEU A 31 -17.04 -21.15 -10.36
N ALA A 32 -16.58 -20.65 -11.50
CA ALA A 32 -15.15 -20.40 -11.67
C ALA A 32 -14.66 -19.40 -10.62
N VAL A 33 -13.44 -19.60 -10.13
CA VAL A 33 -12.79 -18.67 -9.22
C VAL A 33 -12.52 -17.38 -9.97
N VAL A 34 -12.82 -16.24 -9.33
CA VAL A 34 -12.53 -14.92 -9.87
C VAL A 34 -11.01 -14.77 -10.02
N THR A 35 -10.56 -14.28 -11.17
CA THR A 35 -9.14 -14.09 -11.49
C THR A 35 -8.83 -12.63 -11.78
N ASP A 36 -7.55 -12.30 -11.83
CA ASP A 36 -7.03 -10.95 -12.13
C ASP A 36 -7.58 -9.84 -11.23
N LEU A 37 -7.92 -10.19 -9.98
CA LEU A 37 -8.24 -9.21 -8.96
C LEU A 37 -7.03 -8.31 -8.73
N GLN A 38 -7.25 -7.00 -8.88
CA GLN A 38 -6.24 -5.97 -8.71
C GLN A 38 -6.86 -4.74 -8.02
N LEU A 39 -6.00 -3.97 -7.37
CA LEU A 39 -6.31 -2.59 -7.04
C LEU A 39 -6.25 -1.80 -8.36
N ASP A 40 -7.27 -1.00 -8.61
CA ASP A 40 -7.26 -0.07 -9.74
C ASP A 40 -6.53 1.21 -9.36
N ALA A 41 -5.82 1.80 -10.32
CA ALA A 41 -5.04 3.02 -10.14
C ALA A 41 -5.89 4.25 -9.72
N SER A 42 -7.21 4.16 -9.82
CA SER A 42 -8.15 5.18 -9.32
C SER A 42 -8.39 5.12 -7.79
N SER A 43 -7.88 4.11 -7.10
CA SER A 43 -7.94 4.03 -5.63
C SER A 43 -7.26 5.25 -4.98
N ALA A 44 -7.80 5.72 -3.85
CA ALA A 44 -7.41 6.96 -3.20
C ALA A 44 -7.77 7.04 -1.71
N GLY A 45 -6.77 7.27 -0.84
CA GLY A 45 -6.98 7.40 0.60
C GLY A 45 -7.64 6.16 1.16
N THR A 46 -8.81 6.36 1.75
CA THR A 46 -9.69 5.30 2.23
C THR A 46 -10.51 4.65 1.11
N SER A 47 -10.66 5.29 -0.06
CA SER A 47 -11.49 4.79 -1.16
C SER A 47 -10.71 3.81 -2.02
N ILE A 48 -10.97 2.52 -1.86
CA ILE A 48 -10.26 1.44 -2.55
C ILE A 48 -11.11 0.92 -3.71
N VAL A 49 -10.58 1.01 -4.92
CA VAL A 49 -11.23 0.54 -6.15
C VAL A 49 -10.62 -0.80 -6.54
N LEU A 50 -11.46 -1.82 -6.65
CA LEU A 50 -11.12 -3.18 -7.03
C LEU A 50 -11.68 -3.47 -8.41
N VAL A 51 -10.90 -4.13 -9.26
CA VAL A 51 -11.34 -4.65 -10.56
C VAL A 51 -10.84 -6.08 -10.75
N TRP A 52 -11.59 -6.89 -11.50
CA TRP A 52 -11.29 -8.30 -11.74
C TRP A 52 -11.83 -8.78 -13.10
N SER A 53 -11.50 -10.01 -13.50
CA SER A 53 -12.01 -10.63 -14.73
C SER A 53 -13.44 -11.18 -14.57
N GLU A 54 -14.26 -11.04 -15.62
CA GLU A 54 -15.64 -11.54 -15.65
C GLU A 54 -15.71 -13.07 -15.52
N VAL A 55 -16.68 -13.56 -14.74
CA VAL A 55 -17.04 -14.97 -14.64
C VAL A 55 -18.39 -15.17 -15.31
N ASP A 56 -18.45 -16.01 -16.35
CA ASP A 56 -19.67 -16.25 -17.12
C ASP A 56 -20.78 -16.91 -16.28
N GLY A 57 -22.01 -16.44 -16.50
CA GLY A 57 -23.22 -17.10 -16.00
C GLY A 57 -23.51 -16.92 -14.51
N VAL A 58 -22.87 -15.94 -13.86
CA VAL A 58 -23.05 -15.59 -12.44
C VAL A 58 -24.06 -14.45 -12.29
N ASP A 59 -24.64 -14.33 -11.10
CA ASP A 59 -25.53 -13.21 -10.75
C ASP A 59 -24.74 -11.98 -10.31
N GLY A 60 -23.52 -12.18 -9.80
CA GLY A 60 -22.62 -11.12 -9.42
C GLY A 60 -21.44 -11.61 -8.58
N TYR A 61 -20.89 -10.69 -7.81
CA TYR A 61 -19.70 -10.88 -7.00
C TYR A 61 -19.93 -10.37 -5.58
N LYS A 62 -19.32 -11.05 -4.61
CA LYS A 62 -19.23 -10.63 -3.22
C LYS A 62 -17.81 -10.23 -2.92
N VAL A 63 -17.63 -9.05 -2.35
CA VAL A 63 -16.32 -8.46 -2.03
C VAL A 63 -16.08 -8.60 -0.54
N TYR A 64 -14.89 -9.03 -0.20
CA TYR A 64 -14.48 -9.31 1.15
C TYR A 64 -13.23 -8.52 1.51
N PHE A 65 -13.17 -8.11 2.78
CA PHE A 65 -12.04 -7.40 3.38
C PHE A 65 -11.60 -8.12 4.65
N GLN A 66 -10.31 -8.06 4.96
CA GLN A 66 -9.78 -8.40 6.27
C GLN A 66 -8.63 -7.46 6.62
N GLU A 67 -8.59 -6.97 7.85
CA GLU A 67 -7.54 -6.05 8.29
C GLU A 67 -6.18 -6.75 8.39
N ASP A 68 -6.15 -7.99 8.88
CA ASP A 68 -4.93 -8.80 8.99
C ASP A 68 -4.94 -9.99 8.03
N ALA A 69 -3.77 -10.35 7.46
CA ALA A 69 -3.62 -11.50 6.56
C ALA A 69 -4.08 -12.85 7.15
N THR A 70 -4.17 -12.94 8.48
CA THR A 70 -4.55 -14.14 9.24
C THR A 70 -5.96 -14.05 9.84
N GLY A 71 -6.71 -12.98 9.54
CA GLY A 71 -8.05 -12.74 10.05
C GLY A 71 -9.14 -13.56 9.36
N ASN A 72 -10.39 -13.26 9.71
CA ASN A 72 -11.55 -13.76 8.97
C ASN A 72 -11.96 -12.72 7.92
N TRP A 73 -12.35 -13.19 6.75
CA TRP A 73 -12.96 -12.36 5.71
C TRP A 73 -14.33 -11.82 6.15
N GLU A 74 -14.50 -10.51 6.05
CA GLU A 74 -15.78 -9.82 6.24
C GLU A 74 -16.32 -9.36 4.89
N GLU A 75 -17.60 -9.65 4.60
CA GLU A 75 -18.24 -9.17 3.37
C GLU A 75 -18.48 -7.66 3.47
N VAL A 76 -17.88 -6.89 2.57
CA VAL A 76 -18.00 -5.42 2.53
C VAL A 76 -18.99 -4.93 1.48
N GLY A 77 -19.45 -5.84 0.61
CA GLY A 77 -20.54 -5.55 -0.32
C GLY A 77 -20.62 -6.53 -1.47
N THR A 78 -21.51 -6.21 -2.42
CA THR A 78 -21.72 -6.98 -3.64
C THR A 78 -21.66 -6.08 -4.87
N SER A 79 -21.34 -6.65 -6.02
CA SER A 79 -21.33 -5.98 -7.31
C SER A 79 -21.91 -6.88 -8.39
N SER A 80 -22.73 -6.32 -9.28
CA SER A 80 -23.21 -7.02 -10.49
C SER A 80 -22.29 -6.82 -11.70
N THR A 81 -21.21 -6.04 -11.54
CA THR A 81 -20.18 -5.80 -12.55
C THR A 81 -18.81 -6.25 -12.04
N THR A 82 -17.78 -6.14 -12.88
CA THR A 82 -16.42 -6.60 -12.57
C THR A 82 -15.56 -5.56 -11.83
N GLY A 83 -16.19 -4.81 -10.91
CA GLY A 83 -15.50 -3.86 -10.05
C GLY A 83 -16.32 -3.41 -8.85
N PHE A 84 -15.64 -2.86 -7.85
CA PHE A 84 -16.23 -2.40 -6.60
C PHE A 84 -15.38 -1.32 -5.94
N THR A 85 -16.04 -0.36 -5.30
CA THR A 85 -15.37 0.68 -4.51
C THR A 85 -15.72 0.50 -3.04
N HIS A 86 -14.71 0.41 -2.18
CA HIS A 86 -14.85 0.31 -0.74
C HIS A 86 -14.21 1.51 -0.04
N ASP A 87 -14.97 2.28 0.72
CA ASP A 87 -14.42 3.31 1.62
C ASP A 87 -13.93 2.64 2.93
N ALA A 88 -12.69 2.16 2.90
CA ALA A 88 -12.04 1.40 3.96
C ALA A 88 -11.66 2.28 5.16
N THR A 89 -11.81 1.74 6.37
CA THR A 89 -11.36 2.43 7.60
C THR A 89 -9.91 2.12 7.97
N SER A 90 -9.32 1.08 7.37
CA SER A 90 -7.93 0.67 7.59
C SER A 90 -7.35 -0.03 6.36
N ALA A 91 -6.01 -0.14 6.31
CA ALA A 91 -5.35 -0.98 5.33
C ALA A 91 -5.57 -2.46 5.66
N GLY A 92 -5.53 -3.32 4.65
CA GLY A 92 -5.78 -4.74 4.82
C GLY A 92 -5.67 -5.50 3.52
N HIS A 93 -6.46 -6.56 3.41
CA HIS A 93 -6.52 -7.43 2.24
C HIS A 93 -7.93 -7.45 1.68
N TYR A 94 -8.04 -7.61 0.36
CA TYR A 94 -9.29 -7.78 -0.34
C TYR A 94 -9.30 -9.07 -1.13
N SER A 95 -10.46 -9.70 -1.19
CA SER A 95 -10.73 -10.79 -2.12
C SER A 95 -12.18 -10.79 -2.57
N VAL A 96 -12.49 -11.56 -3.61
CA VAL A 96 -13.79 -11.58 -4.27
C VAL A 96 -14.21 -13.03 -4.51
N LYS A 97 -15.51 -13.32 -4.33
CA LYS A 97 -16.15 -14.55 -4.79
C LYS A 97 -17.26 -14.24 -5.80
N ALA A 98 -17.38 -15.06 -6.84
CA ALA A 98 -18.54 -15.01 -7.72
C ALA A 98 -19.69 -15.81 -7.11
N TYR A 99 -20.94 -15.41 -7.37
CA TYR A 99 -22.14 -16.09 -6.86
C TYR A 99 -23.26 -16.22 -7.89
N LYS A 100 -24.09 -17.24 -7.73
CA LYS A 100 -25.32 -17.47 -8.49
C LYS A 100 -26.36 -18.12 -7.60
N GLY A 101 -27.46 -17.43 -7.29
CA GLY A 101 -28.36 -17.84 -6.22
C GLY A 101 -27.59 -18.03 -4.91
N ASP A 102 -27.68 -19.24 -4.34
CA ASP A 102 -26.96 -19.63 -3.13
C ASP A 102 -25.57 -20.25 -3.42
N ASP A 103 -25.24 -20.51 -4.70
CA ASP A 103 -23.95 -21.07 -5.10
C ASP A 103 -22.85 -19.99 -5.17
N MET A 104 -21.62 -20.41 -4.88
CA MET A 104 -20.42 -19.58 -4.82
C MET A 104 -19.26 -20.22 -5.56
N SER A 105 -18.27 -19.43 -5.98
CA SER A 105 -16.98 -19.98 -6.40
C SER A 105 -16.34 -20.80 -5.27
N SER A 106 -15.63 -21.88 -5.61
CA SER A 106 -15.00 -22.78 -4.62
C SER A 106 -14.08 -22.00 -3.68
N ASP A 107 -13.28 -21.11 -4.27
CA ASP A 107 -12.27 -20.33 -3.58
C ASP A 107 -12.47 -18.83 -3.80
N PHE A 108 -11.78 -18.08 -2.96
CA PHE A 108 -11.54 -16.65 -3.10
C PHE A 108 -10.60 -16.38 -4.28
N ALA A 109 -10.76 -15.23 -4.94
CA ALA A 109 -9.72 -14.69 -5.81
C ALA A 109 -8.38 -14.58 -5.06
N THR A 110 -7.26 -14.62 -5.78
CA THR A 110 -5.95 -14.31 -5.18
C THR A 110 -6.02 -12.94 -4.50
N PRO A 111 -5.80 -12.85 -3.16
CA PRO A 111 -6.00 -11.60 -2.45
C PRO A 111 -5.04 -10.51 -2.89
N VAL A 112 -5.52 -9.28 -2.89
CA VAL A 112 -4.70 -8.07 -3.04
C VAL A 112 -4.60 -7.35 -1.70
N SER A 113 -3.54 -6.57 -1.49
CA SER A 113 -3.28 -5.89 -0.22
C SER A 113 -3.11 -4.40 -0.42
N THR A 114 -3.71 -3.63 0.49
CA THR A 114 -3.52 -2.19 0.65
C THR A 114 -2.47 -1.87 1.72
N MET A 115 -1.80 -2.86 2.30
CA MET A 115 -0.74 -2.63 3.29
C MET A 115 0.54 -2.08 2.66
N PRO A 116 1.31 -1.24 3.38
CA PRO A 116 2.64 -0.82 2.97
C PRO A 116 3.59 -2.01 2.79
N ASN A 117 4.44 -1.94 1.76
CA ASN A 117 5.55 -2.88 1.60
C ASN A 117 6.71 -2.46 2.51
N ILE A 118 6.91 -3.16 3.62
CA ILE A 118 7.91 -2.81 4.64
C ILE A 118 9.27 -3.42 4.28
N ILE A 119 10.29 -2.58 4.21
CA ILE A 119 11.68 -2.95 3.96
C ILE A 119 12.48 -2.71 5.25
N THR A 120 12.71 -3.79 5.99
CA THR A 120 13.37 -3.77 7.31
C THR A 120 14.89 -3.66 7.24
N GLN A 121 15.48 -3.84 6.05
CA GLN A 121 16.91 -3.58 5.84
C GLN A 121 17.20 -2.12 6.17
N THR A 122 18.23 -1.93 7.00
CA THR A 122 18.74 -0.61 7.34
C THR A 122 19.72 -0.14 6.28
N PHE A 123 19.58 1.12 5.87
CA PHE A 123 20.45 1.84 4.95
C PHE A 123 21.09 3.02 5.65
N THR A 124 22.27 3.42 5.18
CA THR A 124 23.01 4.57 5.69
C THR A 124 23.40 5.47 4.52
N ILE A 125 23.13 6.76 4.67
CA ILE A 125 23.68 7.82 3.81
C ILE A 125 24.43 8.83 4.67
N TYR A 126 25.34 9.56 4.04
CA TYR A 126 26.21 10.53 4.70
C TYR A 126 25.95 11.94 4.18
N ASP A 127 26.26 12.95 4.96
CA ASP A 127 26.22 14.32 4.45
C ASP A 127 27.33 14.60 3.43
N ASN A 128 27.31 15.82 2.89
CA ASN A 128 28.30 16.37 1.95
C ASN A 128 29.71 16.57 2.55
N ASN A 129 29.90 16.42 3.87
CA ASN A 129 31.21 16.50 4.52
C ASN A 129 31.87 15.11 4.65
N SER A 130 31.16 14.03 4.32
CA SER A 130 31.74 12.70 4.15
C SER A 130 32.17 12.43 2.71
N ALA A 131 33.13 11.51 2.54
CA ALA A 131 33.51 10.96 1.23
C ALA A 131 32.66 9.74 0.83
N LEU A 132 31.69 9.35 1.67
CA LEU A 132 30.82 8.19 1.50
C LEU A 132 29.48 8.59 0.88
N ASP A 133 28.64 7.59 0.57
CA ASP A 133 27.44 7.78 -0.25
C ASP A 133 26.41 8.68 0.42
N SER A 134 26.16 9.84 -0.19
CA SER A 134 25.23 10.83 0.34
C SER A 134 23.80 10.72 -0.20
N GLY A 135 23.63 10.08 -1.35
CA GLY A 135 22.36 9.89 -2.02
C GLY A 135 21.73 8.53 -1.75
N PHE A 136 20.41 8.47 -1.81
CA PHE A 136 19.63 7.25 -1.72
C PHE A 136 18.58 7.17 -2.82
N PHE A 137 18.39 5.96 -3.35
CA PHE A 137 17.28 5.61 -4.25
C PHE A 137 16.38 4.56 -3.58
N PHE A 138 15.08 4.85 -3.52
CA PHE A 138 14.07 4.00 -2.91
C PHE A 138 13.57 2.94 -3.89
N GLY A 139 14.00 1.69 -3.68
CA GLY A 139 13.46 0.54 -4.42
C GLY A 139 12.19 -0.01 -3.78
N LYS A 140 11.40 -0.78 -4.57
CA LYS A 140 10.28 -1.59 -4.05
C LYS A 140 10.73 -2.80 -3.23
N SER A 141 12.03 -2.98 -3.05
CA SER A 141 12.63 -4.02 -2.22
C SER A 141 14.02 -3.57 -1.80
N ALA A 142 14.58 -4.21 -0.78
CA ALA A 142 15.95 -3.92 -0.35
C ALA A 142 16.96 -4.09 -1.50
N ALA A 143 16.79 -5.12 -2.35
CA ALA A 143 17.68 -5.40 -3.47
C ALA A 143 17.59 -4.39 -4.62
N GLN A 144 16.49 -3.64 -4.70
CA GLN A 144 16.29 -2.57 -5.69
C GLN A 144 16.67 -1.19 -5.13
N SER A 145 16.97 -1.11 -3.85
CA SER A 145 17.38 0.13 -3.19
C SER A 145 18.89 0.25 -3.22
N SER A 146 19.40 1.47 -3.31
CA SER A 146 20.84 1.69 -3.42
C SER A 146 21.25 3.03 -2.86
N THR A 147 22.49 3.09 -2.39
CA THR A 147 23.19 4.32 -2.03
C THR A 147 24.14 4.70 -3.16
N GLY A 148 24.48 5.98 -3.24
CA GLY A 148 25.50 6.47 -4.15
C GLY A 148 25.92 7.88 -3.81
N GLN A 149 27.03 8.33 -4.40
CA GLN A 149 27.46 9.72 -4.32
C GLN A 149 26.42 10.64 -5.00
N ALA A 150 25.81 11.58 -4.28
CA ALA A 150 24.82 12.49 -4.87
C ALA A 150 25.39 13.34 -6.02
N GLN A 151 26.67 13.68 -5.97
CA GLN A 151 27.39 14.39 -7.03
C GLN A 151 27.68 13.54 -8.29
N SER A 152 27.56 12.21 -8.20
CA SER A 152 27.85 11.31 -9.33
C SER A 152 26.76 11.41 -10.39
N THR A 153 27.15 11.58 -11.66
CA THR A 153 26.19 11.59 -12.77
C THR A 153 25.59 10.23 -13.09
N ASP A 154 26.24 9.16 -12.64
CA ASP A 154 25.85 7.77 -12.90
C ASP A 154 24.84 7.25 -11.86
N PHE A 155 24.59 8.03 -10.81
CA PHE A 155 23.62 7.74 -9.78
C PHE A 155 22.50 8.77 -9.82
N LYS A 156 21.25 8.32 -9.72
CA LYS A 156 20.06 9.17 -9.70
C LYS A 156 19.32 8.91 -8.41
N GLN A 157 19.64 9.72 -7.41
CA GLN A 157 19.04 9.67 -6.09
C GLN A 157 17.61 10.21 -6.09
N ASP A 158 16.77 9.69 -5.20
CA ASP A 158 15.50 10.32 -4.82
C ASP A 158 15.70 11.37 -3.73
N ILE A 159 16.66 11.12 -2.82
CA ILE A 159 17.03 12.03 -1.74
C ILE A 159 18.54 12.03 -1.55
N TYR A 160 19.09 13.08 -0.95
CA TYR A 160 20.45 13.03 -0.41
C TYR A 160 20.57 13.79 0.89
N ALA A 161 21.48 13.34 1.76
CA ALA A 161 21.81 14.03 3.00
C ALA A 161 22.78 15.18 2.74
N TYR A 162 22.54 16.32 3.37
CA TYR A 162 23.33 17.53 3.21
C TYR A 162 23.35 18.34 4.51
N ASP A 163 24.51 18.84 4.86
CA ASP A 163 24.76 19.70 6.00
C ASP A 163 25.40 21.03 5.54
N ASP A 164 24.74 22.13 5.91
CA ASP A 164 25.19 23.50 5.64
C ASP A 164 26.28 23.96 6.63
N THR A 165 26.34 23.37 7.83
CA THR A 165 27.19 23.78 8.95
C THR A 165 27.95 22.61 9.54
N LYS A 166 29.19 22.44 9.07
CA LYS A 166 30.13 21.41 9.53
C LYS A 166 30.11 21.19 11.06
N GLY A 167 29.81 19.95 11.46
CA GLY A 167 30.13 19.43 12.79
C GLY A 167 29.01 19.64 13.81
N ASP A 168 27.79 19.89 13.35
CA ASP A 168 26.60 19.76 14.16
C ASP A 168 25.83 18.47 13.84
N MET A 169 24.81 18.15 14.64
CA MET A 169 23.98 16.96 14.45
C MET A 169 22.70 17.26 13.64
N GLN A 170 22.69 18.36 12.89
CA GLN A 170 21.56 18.76 12.05
C GLN A 170 21.90 18.49 10.59
N VAL A 171 21.25 17.49 10.03
CA VAL A 171 21.38 17.14 8.61
C VAL A 171 20.06 17.39 7.93
N SER A 172 20.09 17.90 6.71
CA SER A 172 18.89 18.05 5.89
C SER A 172 18.82 16.93 4.86
N LEU A 173 17.63 16.39 4.66
CA LEU A 173 17.32 15.57 3.50
C LEU A 173 16.91 16.50 2.36
N TYR A 174 17.68 16.50 1.28
CA TYR A 174 17.37 17.26 0.08
C TYR A 174 16.67 16.35 -0.94
N SER A 175 15.77 16.95 -1.71
CA SER A 175 15.16 16.35 -2.88
C SER A 175 16.26 16.01 -3.89
N GLY A 176 16.22 14.82 -4.50
CA GLY A 176 17.28 14.32 -5.35
C GLY A 176 17.61 15.20 -6.55
N ALA A 177 16.65 16.00 -7.01
CA ALA A 177 16.78 16.97 -8.11
C ALA A 177 17.06 18.42 -7.65
N PHE A 178 17.15 18.68 -6.34
CA PHE A 178 17.32 20.02 -5.77
C PHE A 178 18.76 20.25 -5.28
N GLY A 179 19.17 21.52 -5.14
CA GLY A 179 20.45 21.90 -4.53
C GLY A 179 21.70 21.66 -5.41
N GLU A 180 22.88 21.81 -4.81
CA GLU A 180 24.19 21.76 -5.51
C GLU A 180 24.44 20.41 -6.20
N PHE A 181 24.03 19.32 -5.53
CA PHE A 181 24.21 17.95 -6.04
C PHE A 181 22.92 17.39 -6.64
N GLY A 182 21.91 18.23 -6.85
CA GLY A 182 20.61 17.86 -7.40
C GLY A 182 20.71 17.41 -8.86
N ASN A 183 20.86 16.11 -9.10
CA ASN A 183 20.91 15.53 -10.43
C ASN A 183 19.98 14.33 -10.61
N GLY A 184 19.25 13.95 -9.57
CA GLY A 184 18.37 12.80 -9.47
C GLY A 184 16.91 13.15 -9.74
N TYR A 185 16.01 12.61 -8.91
CA TYR A 185 14.56 12.75 -9.04
C TYR A 185 13.97 13.75 -8.06
N VAL A 186 12.85 14.35 -8.45
CA VAL A 186 12.08 15.23 -7.58
C VAL A 186 11.38 14.40 -6.51
N SER A 187 11.62 14.76 -5.26
CA SER A 187 10.94 14.26 -4.08
C SER A 187 10.35 15.40 -3.25
N TYR A 188 9.27 15.11 -2.52
CA TYR A 188 8.66 16.02 -1.56
C TYR A 188 8.66 15.41 -0.17
N PHE A 189 8.76 16.22 0.87
CA PHE A 189 8.90 15.76 2.25
C PHE A 189 7.75 16.23 3.12
N GLN A 190 7.32 15.40 4.07
CA GLN A 190 6.34 15.79 5.07
C GLN A 190 6.77 15.29 6.45
N GLU A 191 6.67 16.17 7.45
CA GLU A 191 6.79 15.81 8.85
C GLU A 191 5.58 14.93 9.24
N PRO A 192 5.81 13.77 9.86
CA PRO A 192 4.72 12.99 10.41
C PRO A 192 4.08 13.71 11.61
N ASP A 193 2.75 13.77 11.64
CA ASP A 193 2.02 14.10 12.88
C ASP A 193 2.40 13.09 13.99
N PRO A 194 2.58 13.48 15.26
CA PRO A 194 2.95 12.57 16.35
C PRO A 194 1.99 11.39 16.61
N SER A 195 0.86 11.28 15.88
CA SER A 195 -0.12 10.20 15.94
C SER A 195 0.07 9.03 14.92
N VAL A 196 1.12 9.03 14.09
CA VAL A 196 1.08 8.48 12.71
C VAL A 196 1.00 6.96 12.44
N SER A 197 -0.09 6.61 11.75
CA SER A 197 -0.19 5.50 10.78
C SER A 197 -0.29 5.96 9.30
N TYR A 198 -0.47 7.26 9.00
CA TYR A 198 -0.74 7.77 7.64
C TYR A 198 -0.05 9.12 7.34
N CYS A 199 0.12 9.50 6.06
CA CYS A 199 0.60 10.81 5.62
C CYS A 199 -0.57 11.75 5.28
N ASP A 200 -0.47 13.06 5.55
CA ASP A 200 -1.49 14.05 5.17
C ASP A 200 -1.29 14.43 3.71
N LEU A 201 -2.34 14.20 2.92
CA LEU A 201 -2.31 14.37 1.48
C LEU A 201 -2.58 15.82 1.04
N THR A 202 -2.63 16.78 1.95
CA THR A 202 -2.79 18.19 1.62
C THR A 202 -1.47 18.74 1.06
N PRO A 203 -1.42 19.28 -0.18
CA PRO A 203 -0.17 19.71 -0.81
C PRO A 203 0.65 20.73 -0.02
N SER A 204 0.00 21.58 0.79
CA SER A 204 0.67 22.57 1.64
C SER A 204 1.47 21.96 2.80
N GLN A 205 1.27 20.68 3.10
CA GLN A 205 1.97 19.96 4.16
C GLN A 205 3.27 19.33 3.66
N TRP A 206 3.57 19.47 2.37
CA TRP A 206 4.74 18.87 1.73
C TRP A 206 5.77 19.94 1.34
N SER A 207 6.99 19.82 1.86
CA SER A 207 8.14 20.64 1.48
C SER A 207 8.78 20.11 0.19
N PRO A 208 8.98 20.94 -0.85
CA PRO A 208 9.42 20.46 -2.17
C PRO A 208 10.93 20.29 -2.34
N ASN A 209 11.73 20.90 -1.48
CA ASN A 209 13.16 21.06 -1.72
C ASN A 209 13.99 20.28 -0.71
N SER A 210 13.66 20.41 0.56
CA SER A 210 14.39 19.75 1.63
C SER A 210 13.55 19.63 2.90
N TYR A 211 14.05 18.81 3.82
CA TYR A 211 13.52 18.61 5.15
C TYR A 211 14.66 18.57 6.16
N PRO A 212 14.68 19.47 7.17
CA PRO A 212 15.67 19.40 8.23
C PRO A 212 15.37 18.20 9.13
N LEU A 213 16.34 17.29 9.24
CA LEU A 213 16.23 16.10 10.06
C LEU A 213 16.89 16.35 11.42
N TYR A 214 16.18 16.02 12.49
CA TYR A 214 16.65 16.16 13.86
C TYR A 214 16.75 14.80 14.55
N SER A 215 17.59 14.70 15.58
CA SER A 215 17.82 13.43 16.29
C SER A 215 16.58 12.85 16.98
N GLY A 216 15.51 13.65 17.13
CA GLY A 216 14.21 13.22 17.66
C GLY A 216 13.25 12.68 16.61
N ASP A 217 13.56 12.86 15.32
CA ASP A 217 12.69 12.44 14.23
C ASP A 217 12.74 10.92 14.11
N SER A 218 11.58 10.29 14.24
CA SER A 218 11.45 8.83 14.16
C SER A 218 10.88 8.36 12.83
N VAL A 219 10.24 9.26 12.09
CA VAL A 219 9.58 9.03 10.81
C VAL A 219 9.73 10.30 9.94
N VAL A 220 9.83 10.11 8.63
CA VAL A 220 9.66 11.18 7.61
C VAL A 220 8.92 10.57 6.43
N PHE A 221 7.95 11.28 5.86
CA PHE A 221 7.32 10.86 4.62
C PHE A 221 8.02 11.53 3.43
N VAL A 222 8.27 10.74 2.39
CA VAL A 222 8.92 11.16 1.15
C VAL A 222 8.04 10.73 -0.02
N ALA A 223 7.48 11.70 -0.75
CA ALA A 223 6.74 11.45 -1.97
C ALA A 223 7.71 11.40 -3.16
N LEU A 224 7.72 10.28 -3.88
CA LEU A 224 8.68 9.94 -4.92
C LEU A 224 8.03 10.08 -6.30
N THR A 225 8.55 10.96 -7.16
CA THR A 225 8.03 11.13 -8.52
C THR A 225 8.66 10.18 -9.54
N GLY A 226 9.87 9.68 -9.27
CA GLY A 226 10.67 8.92 -10.23
C GLY A 226 11.02 9.72 -11.50
N SER A 227 10.96 11.06 -11.43
CA SER A 227 11.17 11.97 -12.56
C SER A 227 12.10 13.13 -12.14
N PRO A 228 13.04 13.55 -12.99
CA PRO A 228 13.88 14.72 -12.72
C PRO A 228 13.11 16.04 -12.85
N GLN A 229 11.87 16.00 -13.33
CA GLN A 229 10.94 17.12 -13.35
C GLN A 229 9.76 16.84 -12.43
N ALA A 230 9.23 17.90 -11.79
CA ALA A 230 8.02 17.79 -11.01
C ALA A 230 6.89 17.17 -11.83
N GLY A 231 6.16 16.26 -11.19
CA GLY A 231 5.21 15.39 -11.84
C GLY A 231 4.44 14.57 -10.83
N PRO A 232 3.65 13.60 -11.31
CA PRO A 232 2.84 12.77 -10.42
C PRO A 232 3.73 11.96 -9.47
N VAL A 233 3.31 11.91 -8.21
CA VAL A 233 3.92 11.02 -7.21
C VAL A 233 3.58 9.58 -7.59
N GLN A 234 4.61 8.75 -7.71
CA GLN A 234 4.47 7.32 -7.98
C GLN A 234 4.39 6.51 -6.70
N TYR A 235 5.11 6.89 -5.64
CA TYR A 235 5.15 6.17 -4.38
C TYR A 235 5.33 7.14 -3.21
N ILE A 236 4.88 6.75 -2.03
CA ILE A 236 5.28 7.40 -0.78
C ILE A 236 6.18 6.43 -0.02
N ALA A 237 7.40 6.85 0.25
CA ALA A 237 8.28 6.20 1.19
C ALA A 237 8.06 6.81 2.57
N LYS A 238 7.73 5.97 3.56
CA LYS A 238 7.78 6.37 4.97
C LYS A 238 9.10 5.86 5.53
N MET A 239 10.05 6.76 5.72
CA MET A 239 11.30 6.48 6.43
C MET A 239 10.99 6.24 7.90
N ARG A 240 11.64 5.24 8.51
CA ARG A 240 11.42 4.83 9.91
C ARG A 240 12.71 4.37 10.55
N GLY A 241 12.76 4.41 11.88
CA GLY A 241 13.96 4.00 12.62
C GLY A 241 15.14 4.90 12.29
N ILE A 242 14.85 6.19 12.09
CA ILE A 242 15.81 7.20 11.69
C ILE A 242 16.77 7.44 12.86
N THR A 243 18.07 7.42 12.58
CA THR A 243 19.10 7.85 13.52
C THR A 243 20.08 8.78 12.82
N ILE A 244 20.59 9.75 13.58
CA ILE A 244 21.62 10.70 13.15
C ILE A 244 22.80 10.54 14.09
N ALA A 245 24.00 10.37 13.54
CA ALA A 245 25.23 10.23 14.31
C ALA A 245 26.40 10.87 13.57
N GLU A 246 27.43 11.24 14.31
CA GLU A 246 28.70 11.67 13.73
C GLU A 246 29.30 10.54 12.88
N ASP A 247 29.81 10.88 11.70
CA ASP A 247 30.63 9.98 10.89
C ASP A 247 32.02 9.87 11.53
N GLY A 248 32.32 8.70 12.10
CA GLY A 248 33.62 8.44 12.70
C GLY A 248 34.81 8.45 11.73
N ASN A 249 34.56 8.55 10.41
CA ASN A 249 35.59 8.52 9.38
C ASN A 249 36.03 9.91 8.89
N THR A 250 35.22 10.95 9.08
CA THR A 250 35.53 12.30 8.61
C THR A 250 35.35 13.35 9.70
N GLU A 251 36.22 14.35 9.69
CA GLU A 251 36.09 15.49 10.60
C GLU A 251 34.87 16.30 10.17
N ASN A 252 33.79 16.24 10.95
CA ASN A 252 32.51 16.94 10.75
C ASN A 252 31.51 16.27 9.78
N GLY A 253 31.68 15.00 9.43
CA GLY A 253 30.62 14.29 8.70
C GLY A 253 29.52 13.80 9.62
N THR A 254 28.33 13.67 9.07
CA THR A 254 27.15 13.10 9.74
C THR A 254 26.59 11.95 8.90
N MET A 255 26.23 10.86 9.56
CA MET A 255 25.54 9.72 8.95
C MET A 255 24.08 9.66 9.39
N VAL A 256 23.20 9.41 8.43
CA VAL A 256 21.76 9.17 8.61
C VAL A 256 21.48 7.71 8.31
N THR A 257 20.87 7.02 9.26
CA THR A 257 20.52 5.60 9.12
C THR A 257 19.02 5.42 9.25
N PHE A 258 18.42 4.59 8.39
CA PHE A 258 16.97 4.39 8.36
C PHE A 258 16.57 3.07 7.70
N SER A 259 15.35 2.64 7.96
CA SER A 259 14.59 1.66 7.17
C SER A 259 13.40 2.38 6.54
N PHE A 260 12.60 1.72 5.68
CA PHE A 260 11.43 2.36 5.12
C PHE A 260 10.32 1.38 4.73
N GLU A 261 9.14 1.91 4.47
CA GLU A 261 8.05 1.22 3.81
C GLU A 261 7.63 2.00 2.56
N ILE A 262 7.24 1.28 1.51
CA ILE A 262 6.73 1.86 0.26
C ILE A 262 5.23 1.66 0.20
N GLN A 263 4.53 2.75 -0.09
CA GLN A 263 3.09 2.79 -0.30
C GLN A 263 2.80 3.22 -1.74
N GLY A 264 1.87 2.52 -2.40
CA GLY A 264 1.43 2.85 -3.74
C GLY A 264 0.61 4.15 -3.78
N PRO A 265 0.53 4.84 -4.93
CA PRO A 265 -0.21 6.08 -5.07
C PRO A 265 -1.74 5.84 -5.04
N GLU A 266 -2.14 4.59 -5.26
CA GLU A 266 -3.51 4.05 -5.23
C GLU A 266 -4.07 4.02 -3.80
N LEU A 267 -3.25 4.27 -2.79
CA LEU A 267 -3.71 4.50 -1.43
C LEU A 267 -3.88 5.99 -1.12
N HIS A 268 -3.60 6.90 -2.07
CA HIS A 268 -3.32 8.31 -1.76
C HIS A 268 -3.79 9.33 -2.81
N ASN A 269 -4.61 8.94 -3.80
CA ASN A 269 -4.96 9.85 -4.89
C ASN A 269 -6.21 10.72 -4.66
N THR A 270 -6.16 11.67 -3.72
CA THR A 270 -7.10 12.80 -3.67
C THR A 270 -6.42 14.08 -4.17
N GLY A 271 -6.23 14.23 -5.48
CA GLY A 271 -5.86 15.52 -6.09
C GLY A 271 -4.41 16.00 -5.86
N LEU A 272 -3.55 15.27 -5.16
CA LEU A 272 -2.10 15.58 -5.05
C LEU A 272 -1.37 15.50 -6.39
N LEU A 273 -1.75 14.54 -7.24
CA LEU A 273 -1.08 14.25 -8.51
C LEU A 273 -1.09 15.42 -9.51
N SER A 274 -1.98 16.42 -9.33
CA SER A 274 -2.06 17.62 -10.18
C SER A 274 -1.59 18.91 -9.52
N VAL A 275 -1.18 18.90 -8.24
CA VAL A 275 -0.85 20.13 -7.50
C VAL A 275 0.64 20.40 -7.40
N PHE A 276 1.47 19.34 -7.43
CA PHE A 276 2.94 19.48 -7.42
C PHE A 276 3.53 20.05 -8.71
N THR A 277 2.73 20.24 -9.76
CA THR A 277 3.14 20.86 -11.03
C THR A 277 3.39 22.37 -10.92
N THR A 278 2.97 23.01 -9.82
CA THR A 278 2.92 24.49 -9.71
C THR A 278 3.82 25.08 -8.64
N ALA A 279 4.51 24.26 -7.85
CA ALA A 279 5.35 24.71 -6.72
C ALA A 279 6.76 25.19 -7.15
N HIS A 280 6.98 25.44 -8.44
CA HIS A 280 8.20 26.05 -8.95
C HIS A 280 7.97 27.52 -9.22
N ASN A 281 8.10 28.36 -8.19
CA ASN A 281 8.55 29.76 -8.29
C ASN A 281 9.03 30.24 -6.93
#